data_AF-A0AA38PDS7-F1
#
_entry.id   AF-A0AA38PDS7-F1
#
_cell.length_a   1.000
_cell.length_b   1.000
_cell.length_c   1.000
_cell.angle_alpha   90.00
_cell.angle_beta   90.00
_cell.angle_gamma   90.00
#
_symmetry.space_group_name_H-M   'P 1'
#
loop_
_entity.id
_entity.type
_entity.pdbx_description
1 polymer ?
#
loop_
_entity_poly.entity_id
_entity_poly.type
_entity_poly.pdbx_seq_one_letter_code
_entity_poly.pdbx_strand_id
1 'polypeptide(L)'
;MTDEATEETALLQDAPVAPLPLLRDYLLRLDSVSPDNLGQDDLLCCPQLSNQRARYASFSLLLLLLFREKKTRKKFSQNNTWDQWKQETQLEQWVQAIDQNIVRIWNGFLSEFCSAQDIEIILWTEFRIDGKGKPYRVIDFVTKHPDLLNDRVIELSLQNRWRRGPPLNSSNTRQYLTPRYDMLCTPWIYHAFDFGTQVAFLILLVLYVLDPPRPAFYSLPLESIGSREIILIVISISAILHSWPTSVPFALTLLAFIVKLPSTPLPSDFAFNLLLLSLALLLIQLYLPFPPNPFLLFRPDLSLPLAVLIVNRVFGTILKVVSFFLPILLLSVVFLSVALSDVFLLIDLAPAPMQTRELFLILAVSNFILMVLAVLVLVSTSTFSRETKSPWDRYSIAIGRRARIEFYNSVIQYSKPYPFPPPFNILYFVLISIPTYVLPHFDISTSFFFALQKNLWRIIVGPFVAVARLFTFNLP
;
A
#
# COMPACT_ATOMS: atom_id res chain seq x y z
N MET A 1 53.48 -17.18 9.05
CA MET A 1 52.93 -18.04 7.98
C MET A 1 51.51 -17.56 7.76
N THR A 2 51.34 -16.72 6.75
CA THR A 2 50.08 -16.19 6.29
C THR A 2 49.50 -17.21 5.32
N ASP A 3 48.49 -17.96 5.76
CA ASP A 3 47.74 -18.87 4.89
C ASP A 3 46.99 -18.01 3.86
N GLU A 4 47.58 -17.87 2.68
CA GLU A 4 46.90 -17.34 1.50
C GLU A 4 45.78 -18.31 1.12
N ALA A 5 44.55 -17.81 1.11
CA ALA A 5 43.39 -18.56 0.64
C ALA A 5 43.57 -18.85 -0.86
N THR A 6 44.00 -20.07 -1.16
CA THR A 6 44.13 -20.59 -2.53
C THR A 6 42.77 -20.63 -3.25
N GLU A 7 42.76 -20.29 -4.54
CA GLU A 7 41.55 -20.26 -5.39
C GLU A 7 40.78 -21.60 -5.46
N GLU A 8 41.43 -22.72 -5.11
CA GLU A 8 40.83 -24.06 -5.09
C GLU A 8 39.82 -24.26 -3.94
N THR A 9 39.98 -23.56 -2.81
CA THR A 9 39.01 -23.61 -1.70
C THR A 9 37.71 -22.88 -2.04
N ALA A 10 37.71 -22.04 -3.08
CA ALA A 10 36.50 -21.36 -3.54
C ALA A 10 35.51 -22.33 -4.20
N LEU A 11 35.95 -23.52 -4.69
CA LEU A 11 35.10 -24.49 -5.39
C LEU A 11 34.22 -25.35 -4.48
N LEU A 12 34.34 -25.23 -3.17
CA LEU A 12 33.39 -25.85 -2.24
C LEU A 12 32.02 -25.19 -2.41
N GLN A 13 31.06 -25.99 -2.89
CA GLN A 13 29.65 -25.62 -3.02
C GLN A 13 29.16 -24.99 -1.72
N ASP A 14 28.41 -23.89 -1.83
CA ASP A 14 27.70 -23.26 -0.72
C ASP A 14 27.03 -24.36 0.11
N ALA A 15 27.49 -24.55 1.35
CA ALA A 15 26.85 -25.50 2.26
C ALA A 15 25.36 -25.16 2.30
N PRO A 16 24.46 -26.14 2.12
CA PRO A 16 23.03 -25.87 2.04
C PRO A 16 22.61 -25.13 3.31
N VAL A 17 22.09 -23.91 3.13
CA VAL A 17 21.51 -23.12 4.23
C VAL A 17 20.49 -24.03 4.90
N ALA A 18 20.72 -24.35 6.18
CA ALA A 18 19.87 -25.25 6.93
C ALA A 18 18.39 -24.82 6.77
N PRO A 19 17.48 -25.76 6.47
CA PRO A 19 16.08 -25.42 6.24
C PRO A 19 15.50 -24.73 7.48
N LEU A 20 14.88 -23.57 7.28
CA LEU A 20 14.22 -22.83 8.36
C LEU A 20 13.04 -23.65 8.92
N PRO A 21 12.77 -23.57 10.24
CA PRO A 21 11.69 -24.30 10.87
C PRO A 21 10.32 -23.85 10.35
N LEU A 22 9.38 -24.80 10.24
CA LEU A 22 7.99 -24.53 9.91
C LEU A 22 7.22 -24.01 11.13
N LEU A 23 6.40 -22.97 10.95
CA LEU A 23 5.71 -22.31 12.07
C LEU A 23 4.50 -23.10 12.61
N ARG A 24 3.92 -23.99 11.81
CA ARG A 24 2.66 -24.67 12.13
C ARG A 24 2.71 -25.46 13.44
N ASP A 25 3.77 -26.24 13.65
CA ASP A 25 3.89 -27.10 14.84
C ASP A 25 3.97 -26.27 16.12
N TYR A 26 4.65 -25.13 16.06
CA TYR A 26 4.78 -24.19 17.17
C TYR A 26 3.47 -23.45 17.46
N LEU A 27 2.72 -23.07 16.43
CA LEU A 27 1.40 -22.46 16.59
C LEU A 27 0.39 -23.43 17.26
N LEU A 28 0.47 -24.72 16.94
CA LEU A 28 -0.37 -25.75 17.59
C LEU A 28 0.00 -25.95 19.06
N ARG A 29 1.29 -25.89 19.40
CA ARG A 29 1.74 -25.93 20.80
C ARG A 29 1.22 -24.72 21.59
N LEU A 30 1.31 -23.52 21.02
CA LEU A 30 0.81 -22.30 21.68
C LEU A 30 -0.70 -22.30 21.94
N ASP A 31 -1.50 -23.00 21.13
CA ASP A 31 -2.94 -23.13 21.38
C ASP A 31 -3.25 -23.92 22.66
N SER A 32 -2.35 -24.79 23.11
CA SER A 32 -2.53 -25.62 24.31
C SER A 32 -2.11 -24.94 25.62
N VAL A 33 -1.45 -23.79 25.54
CA VAL A 33 -0.87 -23.09 26.69
C VAL A 33 -1.91 -22.13 27.31
N SER A 34 -1.77 -21.81 28.60
CA SER A 34 -2.55 -20.78 29.30
C SER A 34 -1.87 -19.41 29.21
N PRO A 35 -2.58 -18.27 29.33
CA PRO A 35 -1.97 -16.95 29.14
C PRO A 35 -0.82 -16.69 30.13
N ASP A 36 -0.94 -17.19 31.37
CA ASP A 36 0.06 -17.02 32.43
C ASP A 36 1.38 -17.77 32.12
N ASN A 37 1.29 -18.85 31.34
CA ASN A 37 2.45 -19.69 31.00
C ASN A 37 3.14 -19.27 29.70
N LEU A 38 2.62 -18.26 28.98
CA LEU A 38 3.19 -17.82 27.70
C LEU A 38 4.63 -17.29 27.83
N GLY A 39 5.03 -16.85 29.03
CA GLY A 39 6.36 -16.33 29.31
C GLY A 39 7.45 -17.37 29.60
N GLN A 40 7.12 -18.66 29.62
CA GLN A 40 8.10 -19.75 29.79
C GLN A 40 8.90 -19.94 28.49
N ASP A 41 10.22 -19.74 28.57
CA ASP A 41 11.11 -19.68 27.40
C ASP A 41 11.14 -20.99 26.58
N ASP A 42 10.84 -22.13 27.21
CA ASP A 42 10.84 -23.46 26.56
C ASP A 42 9.85 -23.59 25.41
N LEU A 43 8.78 -22.79 25.39
CA LEU A 43 7.74 -22.86 24.35
C LEU A 43 8.17 -22.21 23.03
N LEU A 44 9.07 -21.23 23.11
CA LEU A 44 9.56 -20.47 21.95
C LEU A 44 10.94 -20.96 21.47
N CYS A 45 11.62 -21.79 22.28
CA CYS A 45 12.91 -22.38 21.97
C CYS A 45 12.88 -23.21 20.68
N CYS A 46 13.60 -22.74 19.66
CA CYS A 46 13.90 -23.50 18.46
C CYS A 46 15.39 -23.93 18.51
N PRO A 47 15.69 -25.22 18.76
CA PRO A 47 17.08 -25.68 18.92
C PRO A 47 17.90 -25.51 17.64
N GLN A 48 17.25 -25.43 16.48
CA GLN A 48 17.92 -25.19 15.18
C GLN A 48 18.43 -23.76 15.02
N LEU A 49 17.87 -22.80 15.77
CA LEU A 49 18.19 -21.37 15.66
C LEU A 49 18.91 -20.82 16.89
N SER A 50 19.21 -21.65 17.89
CA SER A 50 19.82 -21.24 19.16
C SER A 50 21.16 -20.51 18.98
N ASN A 51 21.94 -20.90 17.97
CA ASN A 51 23.23 -20.27 17.66
C ASN A 51 23.09 -18.94 16.88
N GLN A 52 21.89 -18.56 16.43
CA GLN A 52 21.64 -17.37 15.62
C GLN A 52 20.61 -16.46 16.28
N ARG A 53 21.08 -15.65 17.24
CA ARG A 53 20.26 -14.75 18.07
C ARG A 53 19.23 -13.92 17.28
N ALA A 54 19.63 -13.30 16.18
CA ALA A 54 18.73 -12.49 15.34
C ALA A 54 17.63 -13.34 14.67
N ARG A 55 17.95 -14.54 14.18
CA ARG A 55 16.94 -15.43 13.57
C ARG A 55 16.02 -16.03 14.63
N TYR A 56 16.55 -16.33 15.81
CA TYR A 56 15.74 -16.75 16.95
C TYR A 56 14.74 -15.67 17.36
N ALA A 57 15.19 -14.43 17.54
CA ALA A 57 14.30 -13.30 17.85
C ALA A 57 13.25 -13.08 16.74
N SER A 58 13.65 -13.15 15.47
CA SER A 58 12.73 -13.08 14.32
C SER A 58 11.63 -14.13 14.39
N PHE A 59 12.03 -15.39 14.62
CA PHE A 59 11.13 -16.53 14.72
C PHE A 59 10.13 -16.36 15.87
N SER A 60 10.62 -16.05 17.07
CA SER A 60 9.78 -15.90 18.26
C SER A 60 8.82 -14.72 18.14
N LEU A 61 9.27 -13.57 17.64
CA LEU A 61 8.41 -12.41 17.39
C LEU A 61 7.33 -12.73 16.37
N LEU A 62 7.70 -13.35 15.24
CA LEU A 62 6.74 -13.70 14.20
C LEU A 62 5.68 -14.68 14.71
N LEU A 63 6.10 -15.68 15.47
CA LEU A 63 5.21 -16.68 16.04
C LEU A 63 4.17 -16.03 16.98
N LEU A 64 4.61 -15.13 17.87
CA LEU A 64 3.72 -14.38 18.77
C LEU A 64 2.78 -13.44 18.00
N LEU A 65 3.28 -12.74 16.98
CA LEU A 65 2.47 -11.84 16.14
C LEU A 65 1.40 -12.60 15.34
N LEU A 66 1.74 -13.77 14.81
CA LEU A 66 0.77 -14.67 14.15
C LEU A 66 -0.26 -15.20 15.14
N PHE A 67 0.18 -15.60 16.33
CA PHE A 67 -0.72 -16.09 17.38
C PHE A 67 -1.70 -14.99 17.83
N ARG A 68 -1.22 -13.76 18.00
CA ARG A 68 -2.03 -12.57 18.27
C ARG A 68 -3.09 -12.34 17.17
N GLU A 69 -2.68 -12.39 15.90
CA GLU A 69 -3.63 -12.25 14.78
C GLU A 69 -4.68 -13.36 14.78
N LYS A 70 -4.27 -14.61 15.05
CA LYS A 70 -5.17 -15.76 15.13
C LYS A 70 -6.21 -15.57 16.24
N LYS A 71 -5.82 -15.09 17.42
CA LYS A 71 -6.74 -14.85 18.54
C LYS A 71 -7.70 -13.68 18.26
N THR A 72 -7.18 -12.55 17.76
CA THR A 72 -7.98 -11.35 17.45
C THR A 72 -8.99 -11.53 16.33
N ARG A 73 -8.78 -12.48 15.41
CA ARG A 73 -9.73 -12.79 14.33
C ARG A 73 -10.89 -13.72 14.74
N LYS A 74 -10.83 -14.37 15.90
CA LYS A 74 -11.93 -15.25 16.33
C LYS A 74 -13.19 -14.42 16.57
N LYS A 75 -14.21 -14.63 15.74
CA LYS A 75 -15.55 -14.06 15.96
C LYS A 75 -16.28 -14.93 16.98
N PHE A 76 -16.83 -14.30 18.01
CA PHE A 76 -17.60 -14.97 19.04
C PHE A 76 -19.08 -15.06 18.63
N SER A 77 -19.73 -16.18 18.99
CA SER A 77 -21.15 -16.42 18.68
C SER A 77 -22.04 -15.67 19.67
N GLN A 78 -23.08 -15.00 19.16
CA GLN A 78 -23.86 -13.95 19.85
C GLN A 78 -24.96 -14.46 20.81
N ASN A 79 -24.79 -15.60 21.49
CA ASN A 79 -25.93 -16.19 22.20
C ASN A 79 -26.15 -15.65 23.62
N ASN A 80 -25.17 -14.98 24.25
CA ASN A 80 -25.31 -14.41 25.60
C ASN A 80 -24.34 -13.25 25.85
N THR A 81 -24.84 -12.10 26.33
CA THR A 81 -24.04 -10.91 26.64
C THR A 81 -22.98 -11.18 27.72
N TRP A 82 -23.27 -12.03 28.71
CA TRP A 82 -22.30 -12.40 29.75
C TRP A 82 -21.14 -13.23 29.19
N ASP A 83 -21.46 -14.21 28.35
CA ASP A 83 -20.43 -15.06 27.72
C ASP A 83 -19.59 -14.25 26.72
N GLN A 84 -20.19 -13.30 26.02
CA GLN A 84 -19.48 -12.36 25.16
C GLN A 84 -18.50 -11.51 25.97
N TRP A 85 -18.95 -10.85 27.03
CA TRP A 85 -18.08 -10.03 27.88
C TRP A 85 -16.94 -10.84 28.50
N LYS A 86 -17.23 -12.07 28.97
CA LYS A 86 -16.21 -12.98 29.51
C LYS A 86 -15.17 -13.37 28.45
N GLN A 87 -15.60 -13.65 27.23
CA GLN A 87 -14.71 -13.97 26.10
C GLN A 87 -13.89 -12.76 25.65
N GLU A 88 -14.47 -11.56 25.62
CA GLU A 88 -13.76 -10.31 25.34
C GLU A 88 -12.69 -10.04 26.39
N THR A 89 -13.03 -10.17 27.69
CA THR A 89 -12.08 -9.99 28.80
C THR A 89 -10.93 -11.01 28.73
N GLN A 90 -11.24 -12.27 28.45
CA GLN A 90 -10.20 -13.30 28.26
C GLN A 90 -9.32 -13.00 27.05
N LEU A 91 -9.91 -12.54 25.94
CA LEU A 91 -9.16 -12.17 24.74
C LEU A 91 -8.25 -10.97 25.01
N GLU A 92 -8.71 -9.97 25.75
CA GLU A 92 -7.89 -8.83 26.18
C GLU A 92 -6.70 -9.27 27.04
N GLN A 93 -6.92 -10.16 28.02
CA GLN A 93 -5.85 -10.75 28.82
C GLN A 93 -4.83 -11.50 27.95
N TRP A 94 -5.31 -12.30 26.99
CA TRP A 94 -4.45 -12.99 26.03
C TRP A 94 -3.61 -12.02 25.18
N VAL A 95 -4.25 -10.99 24.62
CA VAL A 95 -3.56 -9.99 23.79
C VAL A 95 -2.53 -9.23 24.62
N GLN A 96 -2.86 -8.85 25.86
CA GLN A 96 -1.94 -8.16 26.76
C GLN A 96 -0.73 -9.03 27.12
N ALA A 97 -0.94 -10.31 27.45
CA ALA A 97 0.15 -11.25 27.74
C ALA A 97 1.06 -11.48 26.52
N ILE A 98 0.49 -11.56 25.32
CA ILE A 98 1.26 -11.67 24.08
C ILE A 98 2.06 -10.38 23.82
N ASP A 99 1.44 -9.22 23.91
CA ASP A 99 2.07 -7.92 23.66
C ASP A 99 3.22 -7.67 24.65
N GLN A 100 3.06 -8.04 25.93
CA GLN A 100 4.14 -8.00 26.93
C GLN A 100 5.33 -8.91 26.55
N ASN A 101 5.07 -10.13 26.07
CA ASN A 101 6.14 -11.04 25.66
C ASN A 101 6.85 -10.57 24.39
N ILE A 102 6.12 -9.97 23.44
CA ILE A 102 6.71 -9.34 22.25
C ILE A 102 7.68 -8.23 22.67
N VAL A 103 7.24 -7.33 23.55
CA VAL A 103 8.08 -6.24 24.07
C VAL A 103 9.27 -6.78 24.86
N ARG A 104 9.09 -7.83 25.67
CA ARG A 104 10.16 -8.49 26.42
C ARG A 104 11.24 -9.06 25.49
N ILE A 105 10.85 -9.78 24.44
CA ILE A 105 11.78 -10.36 23.47
C ILE A 105 12.49 -9.27 22.67
N TRP A 106 11.75 -8.26 22.22
CA TRP A 106 12.31 -7.14 21.46
C TRP A 106 13.32 -6.34 22.29
N ASN A 107 12.95 -5.95 23.52
CA ASN A 107 13.83 -5.20 24.41
C ASN A 107 15.02 -6.04 24.89
N GLY A 108 14.82 -7.33 25.17
CA GLY A 108 15.90 -8.26 25.51
C GLY A 108 16.87 -8.46 24.35
N PHE A 109 16.38 -8.41 23.11
CA PHE A 109 17.25 -8.38 21.94
C PHE A 109 18.07 -7.08 21.90
N LEU A 110 17.41 -5.92 22.00
CA LEU A 110 18.03 -4.60 21.93
C LEU A 110 18.97 -4.26 23.10
N SER A 111 18.86 -4.92 24.26
CA SER A 111 19.70 -4.63 25.42
C SER A 111 21.15 -5.08 25.28
N GLU A 112 21.44 -5.98 24.34
CA GLU A 112 22.82 -6.37 24.01
C GLU A 112 23.28 -5.63 22.75
N PHE A 113 24.59 -5.69 22.44
CA PHE A 113 25.12 -5.04 21.24
C PHE A 113 24.48 -5.63 19.96
N CYS A 114 23.80 -4.79 19.18
CA CYS A 114 23.12 -5.18 17.94
C CYS A 114 23.63 -4.38 16.74
N SER A 115 23.92 -5.07 15.64
CA SER A 115 24.21 -4.40 14.37
C SER A 115 22.93 -4.05 13.62
N ALA A 116 23.00 -3.08 12.69
CA ALA A 116 21.89 -2.77 11.80
C ALA A 116 21.47 -3.98 10.93
N GLN A 117 22.43 -4.87 10.62
CA GLN A 117 22.17 -6.09 9.86
C GLN A 117 21.34 -7.09 10.68
N ASP A 118 21.56 -7.20 11.99
CA ASP A 118 20.78 -8.09 12.84
C ASP A 118 19.32 -7.65 12.94
N ILE A 119 19.06 -6.34 13.00
CA ILE A 119 17.72 -5.77 12.99
C ILE A 119 17.02 -6.06 11.65
N GLU A 120 17.74 -5.89 10.54
CA GLU A 120 17.23 -6.24 9.20
C GLU A 120 16.92 -7.74 9.08
N ILE A 121 17.76 -8.61 9.62
CA ILE A 121 17.49 -10.05 9.70
C ILE A 121 16.21 -10.30 10.49
N ILE A 122 16.02 -9.65 11.64
CA ILE A 122 14.78 -9.83 12.43
C ILE A 122 13.54 -9.45 11.65
N LEU A 123 13.55 -8.28 11.00
CA LEU A 123 12.38 -7.74 10.33
C LEU A 123 12.03 -8.47 9.02
N TRP A 124 13.04 -8.87 8.25
CA TRP A 124 12.87 -9.34 6.88
C TRP A 124 13.07 -10.84 6.66
N THR A 125 13.50 -11.61 7.67
CA THR A 125 13.62 -13.07 7.53
C THR A 125 12.24 -13.69 7.26
N GLU A 126 12.18 -14.50 6.21
CA GLU A 126 10.97 -15.16 5.75
C GLU A 126 10.83 -16.54 6.37
N PHE A 127 9.68 -16.78 7.01
CA PHE A 127 9.29 -18.09 7.53
C PHE A 127 8.00 -18.55 6.85
N ARG A 128 7.79 -19.87 6.77
CA ARG A 128 6.56 -20.44 6.19
C ARG A 128 5.76 -21.17 7.25
N ILE A 129 4.43 -21.06 7.18
CA ILE A 129 3.52 -21.84 8.02
C ILE A 129 3.54 -23.30 7.57
N ASP A 130 3.30 -23.51 6.27
CA ASP A 130 3.42 -24.81 5.60
C ASP A 130 4.49 -24.71 4.51
N GLY A 131 5.19 -25.80 4.18
CA GLY A 131 6.31 -25.78 3.21
C GLY A 131 6.00 -25.18 1.84
N LYS A 132 4.71 -25.20 1.42
CA LYS A 132 4.21 -24.64 0.15
C LYS A 132 3.50 -23.28 0.29
N GLY A 133 3.34 -22.76 1.50
CA GLY A 133 2.57 -21.54 1.76
C GLY A 133 3.32 -20.24 1.47
N LYS A 134 2.59 -19.11 1.55
CA LYS A 134 3.17 -17.76 1.47
C LYS A 134 4.17 -17.55 2.62
N PRO A 135 5.35 -16.95 2.36
CA PRO A 135 6.25 -16.56 3.44
C PRO A 135 5.66 -15.40 4.26
N TYR A 136 5.92 -15.44 5.56
CA TYR A 136 5.58 -14.42 6.53
C TYR A 136 6.84 -13.85 7.15
N ARG A 137 6.84 -12.55 7.42
CA ARG A 137 7.95 -11.83 8.04
C ARG A 137 7.43 -11.00 9.20
N VAL A 138 8.29 -10.70 10.17
CA VAL A 138 7.92 -9.83 11.31
C VAL A 138 7.37 -8.48 10.82
N ILE A 139 8.00 -7.91 9.78
CA ILE A 139 7.60 -6.61 9.25
C ILE A 139 6.15 -6.54 8.74
N ASP A 140 5.60 -7.66 8.25
CA ASP A 140 4.22 -7.73 7.75
C ASP A 140 3.16 -7.51 8.87
N PHE A 141 3.59 -7.57 10.13
CA PHE A 141 2.73 -7.42 11.32
C PHE A 141 3.02 -6.19 12.17
N VAL A 142 4.14 -5.49 11.93
CA VAL A 142 4.55 -4.30 12.71
C VAL A 142 3.46 -3.24 12.75
N THR A 143 2.76 -3.01 11.63
CA THR A 143 1.69 -2.00 11.54
C THR A 143 0.46 -2.31 12.41
N LYS A 144 0.31 -3.57 12.87
CA LYS A 144 -0.78 -4.02 13.74
C LYS A 144 -0.44 -3.97 15.23
N HIS A 145 0.83 -3.77 15.59
CA HIS A 145 1.30 -3.73 16.98
C HIS A 145 1.69 -2.30 17.37
N PRO A 146 1.06 -1.68 18.38
CA PRO A 146 1.27 -0.26 18.70
C PRO A 146 2.70 0.05 19.15
N ASP A 147 3.32 -0.79 19.98
CA ASP A 147 4.66 -0.49 20.52
C ASP A 147 5.75 -0.63 19.45
N LEU A 148 5.77 -1.75 18.72
CA LEU A 148 6.69 -1.93 17.57
C LEU A 148 6.51 -0.85 16.49
N LEU A 149 5.28 -0.39 16.24
CA LEU A 149 5.03 0.66 15.26
C LEU A 149 5.68 1.99 15.66
N ASN A 150 5.71 2.31 16.95
CA ASN A 150 6.27 3.55 17.48
C ASN A 150 7.74 3.42 17.92
N ASP A 151 8.33 2.23 17.79
CA ASP A 151 9.72 1.97 18.12
C ASP A 151 10.67 2.72 17.16
N ARG A 152 11.64 3.44 17.73
CA ARG A 152 12.57 4.29 16.98
C ARG A 152 13.57 3.48 16.14
N VAL A 153 13.97 2.30 16.62
CA VAL A 153 14.91 1.43 15.91
C VAL A 153 14.26 0.87 14.65
N ILE A 154 12.99 0.45 14.76
CA ILE A 154 12.21 -0.01 13.61
C ILE A 154 12.00 1.13 12.61
N GLU A 155 11.66 2.34 13.09
CA GLU A 155 11.50 3.51 12.22
C GLU A 155 12.79 3.81 11.43
N LEU A 156 13.94 3.86 12.10
CA LEU A 156 15.24 4.12 11.47
C LEU A 156 15.65 2.99 10.50
N SER A 157 15.37 1.73 10.87
CA SER A 157 15.62 0.58 10.00
C SER A 157 14.81 0.69 8.70
N LEU A 158 13.52 1.03 8.78
CA LEU A 158 12.67 1.18 7.61
C LEU A 158 13.03 2.41 6.76
N GLN A 159 13.45 3.51 7.38
CA GLN A 159 13.99 4.66 6.65
C GLN A 159 15.27 4.30 5.89
N ASN A 160 16.17 3.53 6.52
CA ASN A 160 17.37 3.03 5.86
C ASN A 160 17.01 2.09 4.71
N ARG A 161 16.11 1.13 4.93
CA ARG A 161 15.63 0.21 3.90
C ARG A 161 14.98 0.94 2.72
N TRP A 162 14.16 1.95 3.00
CA TRP A 162 13.50 2.76 1.97
C TRP A 162 14.51 3.43 1.04
N ARG A 163 15.53 4.07 1.61
CA ARG A 163 16.51 4.87 0.87
C ARG A 163 17.65 4.06 0.26
N ARG A 164 18.15 3.05 0.98
CA ARG A 164 19.36 2.29 0.66
C ARG A 164 19.09 0.88 0.16
N GLY A 165 17.85 0.39 0.29
CA GLY A 165 17.50 -0.97 -0.09
C GLY A 165 18.04 -2.02 0.89
N PRO A 166 18.01 -3.32 0.49
CA PRO A 166 18.49 -4.41 1.32
C PRO A 166 20.01 -4.33 1.60
N PRO A 167 20.47 -4.74 2.80
CA PRO A 167 21.89 -4.83 3.10
C PRO A 167 22.59 -5.88 2.21
N LEU A 168 23.87 -5.65 1.91
CA LEU A 168 24.76 -6.61 1.25
C LEU A 168 24.95 -7.85 2.11
N ASN A 169 24.52 -9.01 1.61
CA ASN A 169 25.03 -10.28 2.12
C ASN A 169 26.46 -10.46 1.59
N SER A 170 27.44 -10.08 2.42
CA SER A 170 28.87 -10.14 2.10
C SER A 170 29.43 -11.57 1.97
N SER A 171 28.62 -12.60 2.24
CA SER A 171 29.06 -14.00 2.27
C SER A 171 29.31 -14.62 0.89
N ASN A 172 28.72 -14.10 -0.19
CA ASN A 172 28.85 -14.68 -1.53
C ASN A 172 29.79 -13.86 -2.43
N THR A 173 31.08 -14.13 -2.32
CA THR A 173 32.16 -13.47 -3.09
C THR A 173 32.14 -13.76 -4.60
N ARG A 174 31.54 -14.88 -5.04
CA ARG A 174 31.59 -15.32 -6.46
C ARG A 174 30.62 -14.61 -7.41
N GLN A 175 29.56 -13.97 -6.91
CA GLN A 175 28.60 -13.23 -7.73
C GLN A 175 28.58 -11.78 -7.30
N TYR A 176 29.69 -11.06 -7.47
CA TYR A 176 29.81 -9.72 -6.90
C TYR A 176 28.98 -8.65 -7.63
N LEU A 177 28.87 -8.75 -8.95
CA LEU A 177 28.27 -7.71 -9.78
C LEU A 177 26.75 -7.69 -9.73
N THR A 178 26.11 -8.86 -9.68
CA THR A 178 24.65 -8.98 -9.74
C THR A 178 23.94 -8.46 -8.48
N PRO A 179 24.39 -8.76 -7.25
CA PRO A 179 23.87 -8.16 -6.03
C PRO A 179 24.12 -6.66 -5.96
N ARG A 180 25.29 -6.18 -6.42
CA ARG A 180 25.58 -4.74 -6.53
C ARG A 180 24.61 -4.03 -7.46
N TYR A 181 24.27 -4.67 -8.57
CA TYR A 181 23.25 -4.17 -9.49
C TYR A 181 21.87 -4.13 -8.84
N ASP A 182 21.46 -5.22 -8.16
CA ASP A 182 20.19 -5.29 -7.45
C ASP A 182 20.11 -4.22 -6.32
N MET A 183 21.24 -3.79 -5.74
CA MET A 183 21.29 -2.73 -4.71
C MET A 183 21.07 -1.32 -5.23
N LEU A 184 21.35 -1.08 -6.51
CA LEU A 184 20.97 0.20 -7.11
C LEU A 184 19.45 0.38 -7.10
N CYS A 185 18.69 -0.71 -6.92
CA CYS A 185 17.25 -0.73 -7.04
C CYS A 185 16.60 -0.69 -5.66
N THR A 186 16.53 0.51 -5.09
CA THR A 186 15.96 0.74 -3.76
C THR A 186 14.44 0.95 -3.81
N PRO A 187 13.70 0.64 -2.73
CA PRO A 187 12.25 0.87 -2.65
C PRO A 187 11.82 2.28 -3.04
N TRP A 188 12.60 3.29 -2.63
CA TRP A 188 12.37 4.69 -3.00
C TRP A 188 12.38 4.92 -4.51
N ILE A 189 13.27 4.27 -5.26
CA ILE A 189 13.36 4.45 -6.73
C ILE A 189 12.19 3.77 -7.42
N TYR A 190 11.78 2.57 -6.97
CA TYR A 190 10.60 1.91 -7.53
C TYR A 190 9.35 2.75 -7.35
N HIS A 191 9.20 3.37 -6.16
CA HIS A 191 8.12 4.30 -5.90
C HIS A 191 8.23 5.56 -6.75
N ALA A 192 9.42 6.13 -6.91
CA ALA A 192 9.64 7.28 -7.80
C ALA A 192 9.27 6.96 -9.26
N PHE A 193 9.60 5.75 -9.71
CA PHE A 193 9.25 5.28 -11.05
C PHE A 193 7.74 5.09 -11.21
N ASP A 194 7.08 4.44 -10.25
CA ASP A 194 5.63 4.24 -10.22
C ASP A 194 4.88 5.59 -10.20
N PHE A 195 5.34 6.53 -9.36
CA PHE A 195 4.85 7.91 -9.35
C PHE A 195 5.12 8.63 -10.67
N GLY A 196 6.29 8.44 -11.26
CA GLY A 196 6.64 8.98 -12.58
C GLY A 196 5.67 8.49 -13.68
N THR A 197 5.32 7.20 -13.66
CA THR A 197 4.32 6.63 -14.58
C THR A 197 2.93 7.23 -14.33
N GLN A 198 2.53 7.44 -13.08
CA GLN A 198 1.26 8.11 -12.76
C GLN A 198 1.23 9.56 -13.26
N VAL A 199 2.33 10.32 -13.08
CA VAL A 199 2.44 11.70 -13.59
C VAL A 199 2.44 11.74 -15.10
N ALA A 200 3.15 10.83 -15.77
CA ALA A 200 3.14 10.72 -17.22
C ALA A 200 1.72 10.41 -17.75
N PHE A 201 1.00 9.50 -17.10
CA PHE A 201 -0.40 9.23 -17.41
C PHE A 201 -1.28 10.46 -17.26
N LEU A 202 -1.15 11.19 -16.14
CA LEU A 202 -1.88 12.42 -15.89
C LEU A 202 -1.61 13.46 -16.98
N ILE A 203 -0.35 13.66 -17.37
CA ILE A 203 0.03 14.59 -18.44
C ILE A 203 -0.61 14.17 -19.77
N LEU A 204 -0.52 12.89 -20.14
CA LEU A 204 -1.13 12.37 -21.37
C LEU A 204 -2.66 12.55 -21.36
N LEU A 205 -3.30 12.32 -20.22
CA LEU A 205 -4.74 12.49 -20.07
C LEU A 205 -5.15 13.97 -20.18
N VAL A 206 -4.40 14.88 -19.55
CA VAL A 206 -4.60 16.33 -19.69
C VAL A 206 -4.45 16.75 -21.15
N LEU A 207 -3.39 16.30 -21.83
CA LEU A 207 -3.17 16.59 -23.24
C LEU A 207 -4.29 16.04 -24.12
N TYR A 208 -4.82 14.84 -23.81
CA TYR A 208 -5.96 14.26 -24.52
C TYR A 208 -7.24 15.07 -24.31
N VAL A 209 -7.52 15.51 -23.07
CA VAL A 209 -8.72 16.28 -22.74
C VAL A 209 -8.66 17.69 -23.34
N LEU A 210 -7.50 18.34 -23.34
CA LEU A 210 -7.32 19.70 -23.88
C LEU A 210 -7.26 19.72 -25.41
N ASP A 211 -6.68 18.70 -26.03
CA ASP A 211 -6.59 18.57 -27.49
C ASP A 211 -7.09 17.18 -27.94
N PRO A 212 -8.42 16.97 -27.91
CA PRO A 212 -9.03 15.71 -28.32
C PRO A 212 -8.83 15.50 -29.83
N PRO A 213 -8.76 14.23 -30.29
CA PRO A 213 -8.61 13.94 -31.71
C PRO A 213 -9.74 14.59 -32.49
N ARG A 214 -9.40 15.35 -33.53
CA ARG A 214 -10.39 15.96 -34.43
C ARG A 214 -10.74 14.92 -35.48
N PRO A 215 -12.01 14.48 -35.60
CA PRO A 215 -12.39 13.56 -36.65
C PRO A 215 -12.13 14.24 -37.99
N ALA A 216 -11.25 13.67 -38.83
CA ALA A 216 -11.17 14.12 -40.20
C ALA A 216 -12.47 13.72 -40.90
N PHE A 217 -13.07 14.64 -41.66
CA PHE A 217 -14.37 14.43 -42.31
C PHE A 217 -14.46 13.18 -43.20
N TYR A 218 -13.32 12.55 -43.53
CA TYR A 218 -13.21 11.35 -44.38
C TYR A 218 -12.35 10.21 -43.80
N SER A 219 -11.90 10.26 -42.54
CA SER A 219 -11.07 9.19 -41.97
C SER A 219 -11.89 7.96 -41.59
N LEU A 220 -11.36 6.77 -41.87
CA LEU A 220 -11.92 5.51 -41.39
C LEU A 220 -11.87 5.46 -39.85
N PRO A 221 -12.81 4.79 -39.16
CA PRO A 221 -12.86 4.76 -37.70
C PRO A 221 -11.55 4.28 -37.04
N LEU A 222 -10.85 3.33 -37.67
CA LEU A 222 -9.57 2.80 -37.18
C LEU A 222 -8.39 3.77 -37.37
N GLU A 223 -8.47 4.74 -38.29
CA GLU A 223 -7.40 5.75 -38.48
C GLU A 223 -7.40 6.79 -37.35
N SER A 224 -8.43 6.82 -36.50
CA SER A 224 -8.56 7.78 -35.40
C SER A 224 -7.78 7.40 -34.13
N ILE A 225 -7.32 6.14 -34.00
CA ILE A 225 -6.57 5.69 -32.83
C ILE A 225 -5.08 6.01 -33.00
N GLY A 226 -4.65 7.11 -32.37
CA GLY A 226 -3.25 7.50 -32.32
C GLY A 226 -2.43 6.75 -31.29
N SER A 227 -1.12 7.02 -31.27
CA SER A 227 -0.19 6.44 -30.29
C SER A 227 -0.49 6.87 -28.86
N ARG A 228 -0.99 8.10 -28.66
CA ARG A 228 -1.37 8.65 -27.35
C ARG A 228 -2.48 7.82 -26.69
N GLU A 229 -3.49 7.46 -27.46
CA GLU A 229 -4.64 6.67 -27.03
C GLU A 229 -4.20 5.25 -26.65
N ILE A 230 -3.35 4.63 -27.47
CA ILE A 230 -2.75 3.32 -27.18
C ILE A 230 -1.96 3.37 -25.87
N ILE A 231 -1.11 4.39 -25.67
CA ILE A 231 -0.32 4.54 -24.45
C ILE A 231 -1.22 4.73 -23.22
N LEU A 232 -2.28 5.54 -23.32
CA LEU A 232 -3.26 5.70 -22.25
C LEU A 232 -3.94 4.38 -21.90
N ILE A 233 -4.34 3.58 -22.89
CA ILE A 233 -4.97 2.27 -22.67
C ILE A 233 -3.98 1.31 -21.99
N VAL A 234 -2.74 1.22 -22.50
CA VAL A 234 -1.69 0.34 -21.96
C VAL A 234 -1.35 0.71 -20.51
N ILE A 235 -1.14 1.98 -20.21
CA ILE A 235 -0.85 2.43 -18.84
C ILE A 235 -2.07 2.22 -17.94
N SER A 236 -3.30 2.41 -18.44
CA SER A 236 -4.51 2.16 -17.66
C SER A 236 -4.62 0.69 -17.26
N ILE A 237 -4.44 -0.24 -18.20
CA ILE A 237 -4.44 -1.69 -17.93
C ILE A 237 -3.35 -2.03 -16.92
N SER A 238 -2.14 -1.50 -17.13
CA SER A 238 -1.03 -1.68 -16.21
C SER A 238 -1.37 -1.22 -14.79
N ALA A 239 -1.89 -0.01 -14.60
CA ALA A 239 -2.20 0.53 -13.29
C ALA A 239 -3.28 -0.28 -12.56
N ILE A 240 -4.30 -0.76 -13.29
CA ILE A 240 -5.36 -1.64 -12.75
C ILE A 240 -4.77 -2.95 -12.23
N LEU A 241 -3.82 -3.55 -12.95
CA LEU A 241 -3.14 -4.78 -12.54
C LEU A 241 -2.21 -4.58 -11.34
N HIS A 242 -1.79 -3.35 -11.02
CA HIS A 242 -0.87 -3.08 -9.93
C HIS A 242 -1.57 -2.99 -8.57
N SER A 243 -2.63 -2.17 -8.44
CA SER A 243 -3.26 -1.86 -7.15
C SER A 243 -4.74 -1.49 -7.29
N TRP A 244 -5.63 -2.28 -6.69
CA TRP A 244 -7.07 -2.08 -6.73
C TRP A 244 -7.57 -0.72 -6.17
N PRO A 245 -7.20 -0.29 -4.94
CA PRO A 245 -7.80 0.91 -4.35
C PRO A 245 -7.47 2.20 -5.10
N THR A 246 -6.33 2.24 -5.78
CA THR A 246 -5.84 3.39 -6.56
C THR A 246 -6.12 3.26 -8.06
N SER A 247 -6.81 2.20 -8.49
CA SER A 247 -7.07 1.91 -9.90
C SER A 247 -8.28 2.63 -10.50
N VAL A 248 -9.15 3.22 -9.68
CA VAL A 248 -10.44 3.77 -10.14
C VAL A 248 -10.31 4.76 -11.31
N PRO A 249 -9.40 5.76 -11.30
CA PRO A 249 -9.29 6.68 -12.42
C PRO A 249 -8.79 6.00 -13.71
N PHE A 250 -7.88 5.03 -13.57
CA PHE A 250 -7.38 4.23 -14.69
C PHE A 250 -8.48 3.34 -15.27
N ALA A 251 -9.30 2.74 -14.42
CA ALA A 251 -10.46 1.95 -14.83
C ALA A 251 -11.50 2.81 -15.57
N LEU A 252 -11.77 4.04 -15.11
CA LEU A 252 -12.65 4.97 -15.80
C LEU A 252 -12.11 5.36 -17.18
N THR A 253 -10.80 5.60 -17.29
CA THR A 253 -10.15 5.89 -18.58
C THR A 253 -10.28 4.70 -19.52
N LEU A 254 -9.93 3.50 -19.04
CA LEU A 254 -10.04 2.28 -19.83
C LEU A 254 -11.49 2.02 -20.28
N LEU A 255 -12.46 2.19 -19.38
CA LEU A 255 -13.88 2.05 -19.69
C LEU A 255 -14.33 3.05 -20.75
N ALA A 256 -13.89 4.31 -20.68
CA ALA A 256 -14.20 5.33 -21.67
C ALA A 256 -13.74 4.92 -23.09
N PHE A 257 -12.53 4.36 -23.21
CA PHE A 257 -12.02 3.87 -24.49
C PHE A 257 -12.75 2.59 -24.93
N ILE A 258 -13.00 1.63 -24.03
CA ILE A 258 -13.69 0.37 -24.37
C ILE A 258 -15.11 0.64 -24.89
N VAL A 259 -15.87 1.53 -24.24
CA VAL A 259 -17.25 1.86 -24.63
C VAL A 259 -17.31 2.51 -26.01
N LYS A 260 -16.23 3.17 -26.45
CA LYS A 260 -16.19 3.88 -27.72
C LYS A 260 -15.52 3.12 -28.86
N LEU A 261 -14.89 1.96 -28.62
CA LEU A 261 -14.31 1.14 -29.67
C LEU A 261 -15.34 0.82 -30.77
N PRO A 262 -14.99 0.96 -32.07
CA PRO A 262 -13.64 1.22 -32.62
C PRO A 262 -13.23 2.71 -32.70
N SER A 263 -14.07 3.65 -32.25
CA SER A 263 -13.80 5.09 -32.22
C SER A 263 -13.17 5.57 -30.91
N THR A 264 -12.66 6.80 -30.89
CA THR A 264 -12.12 7.45 -29.68
C THR A 264 -13.19 8.31 -28.99
N PRO A 265 -13.16 8.48 -27.66
CA PRO A 265 -14.08 9.36 -26.95
C PRO A 265 -13.91 10.83 -27.35
N LEU A 266 -14.96 11.45 -27.88
CA LEU A 266 -14.97 12.83 -28.38
C LEU A 266 -15.71 13.79 -27.43
N PRO A 267 -15.40 15.11 -27.44
CA PRO A 267 -16.19 16.10 -26.73
C PRO A 267 -17.65 16.02 -27.19
N SER A 268 -18.59 16.04 -26.22
CA SER A 268 -20.04 15.74 -26.34
C SER A 268 -20.43 14.31 -25.98
N ASP A 269 -19.50 13.36 -25.94
CA ASP A 269 -19.80 11.99 -25.55
C ASP A 269 -19.81 11.78 -24.03
N PHE A 270 -20.68 10.90 -23.56
CA PHE A 270 -20.63 10.42 -22.18
C PHE A 270 -19.27 9.83 -21.80
N ALA A 271 -18.61 9.11 -22.73
CA ALA A 271 -17.28 8.56 -22.51
C ALA A 271 -16.22 9.65 -22.25
N PHE A 272 -16.35 10.82 -22.88
CA PHE A 272 -15.46 11.94 -22.60
C PHE A 272 -15.67 12.51 -21.19
N ASN A 273 -16.90 12.50 -20.68
CA ASN A 273 -17.17 12.85 -19.27
C ASN A 273 -16.50 11.87 -18.28
N LEU A 274 -16.37 10.59 -18.63
CA LEU A 274 -15.62 9.62 -17.82
C LEU A 274 -14.12 9.97 -17.77
N LEU A 275 -13.54 10.49 -18.86
CA LEU A 275 -12.16 10.98 -18.88
C LEU A 275 -11.97 12.22 -18.01
N LEU A 276 -12.91 13.17 -18.05
CA LEU A 276 -12.91 14.34 -17.17
C LEU A 276 -13.01 13.95 -15.70
N LEU A 277 -13.89 12.99 -15.38
CA LEU A 277 -14.01 12.45 -14.03
C LEU A 277 -12.72 11.74 -13.59
N SER A 278 -12.13 10.93 -14.48
CA SER A 278 -10.84 10.29 -14.23
C SER A 278 -9.75 11.32 -13.92
N LEU A 279 -9.65 12.37 -14.73
CA LEU A 279 -8.70 13.45 -14.53
C LEU A 279 -8.89 14.14 -13.16
N ALA A 280 -10.13 14.46 -12.80
CA ALA A 280 -10.44 15.06 -11.51
C ALA A 280 -10.04 14.13 -10.35
N LEU A 281 -10.34 12.83 -10.45
CA LEU A 281 -9.97 11.85 -9.42
C LEU A 281 -8.46 11.65 -9.32
N LEU A 282 -7.71 11.66 -10.42
CA LEU A 282 -6.24 11.61 -10.38
C LEU A 282 -5.64 12.82 -9.67
N LEU A 283 -6.17 14.02 -9.94
CA LEU A 283 -5.73 15.23 -9.26
C LEU A 283 -5.99 15.14 -7.76
N ILE A 284 -7.14 14.63 -7.34
CA ILE A 284 -7.44 14.37 -5.91
C ILE A 284 -6.48 13.31 -5.34
N GLN A 285 -6.20 12.25 -6.09
CA GLN A 285 -5.35 11.14 -5.66
C GLN A 285 -3.92 11.58 -5.35
N LEU A 286 -3.39 12.60 -6.03
CA LEU A 286 -2.06 13.18 -5.72
C LEU A 286 -1.93 13.70 -4.28
N TYR A 287 -3.04 14.06 -3.65
CA TYR A 287 -3.08 14.56 -2.26
C TYR A 287 -3.34 13.45 -1.23
N LEU A 288 -3.67 12.23 -1.66
CA LEU A 288 -3.96 11.14 -0.75
C LEU A 288 -2.66 10.50 -0.22
N PRO A 289 -2.62 10.04 1.04
CA PRO A 289 -1.44 9.42 1.65
C PRO A 289 -1.23 7.95 1.20
N PHE A 290 -1.75 7.56 0.03
CA PHE A 290 -1.62 6.21 -0.52
C PHE A 290 -0.57 6.20 -1.63
N PRO A 291 0.26 5.15 -1.77
CA PRO A 291 1.20 5.06 -2.86
C PRO A 291 0.49 4.80 -4.21
N PRO A 292 1.03 5.29 -5.34
CA PRO A 292 2.14 6.25 -5.45
C PRO A 292 1.70 7.67 -5.06
N ASN A 293 2.55 8.39 -4.32
CA ASN A 293 2.30 9.77 -3.89
C ASN A 293 3.62 10.55 -3.78
N PRO A 294 3.61 11.88 -3.97
CA PRO A 294 4.83 12.68 -3.91
C PRO A 294 5.41 12.80 -2.49
N PHE A 295 4.57 12.66 -1.45
CA PHE A 295 4.99 12.86 -0.06
C PHE A 295 6.01 11.82 0.41
N LEU A 296 5.92 10.59 -0.09
CA LEU A 296 6.87 9.50 0.19
C LEU A 296 8.27 9.73 -0.39
N LEU A 297 8.40 10.61 -1.40
CA LEU A 297 9.70 10.94 -2.01
C LEU A 297 10.50 11.90 -1.15
N PHE A 298 9.82 12.88 -0.52
CA PHE A 298 10.47 14.00 0.17
C PHE A 298 10.13 13.97 1.67
N ARG A 299 11.13 13.60 2.50
CA ARG A 299 11.03 13.59 3.99
C ARG A 299 9.68 13.07 4.51
N PRO A 300 9.42 11.75 4.39
CA PRO A 300 8.12 11.17 4.71
C PRO A 300 7.68 11.45 6.15
N ASP A 301 8.62 11.66 7.06
CA ASP A 301 8.40 12.03 8.45
C ASP A 301 7.74 13.40 8.66
N LEU A 302 7.86 14.31 7.70
CA LEU A 302 7.26 15.65 7.76
C LEU A 302 6.02 15.77 6.87
N SER A 303 6.06 15.18 5.68
CA SER A 303 5.05 15.37 4.63
C SER A 303 3.83 14.45 4.80
N LEU A 304 4.03 13.17 5.16
CA LEU A 304 2.91 12.24 5.35
C LEU A 304 1.97 12.61 6.50
N PRO A 305 2.44 13.02 7.69
CA PRO A 305 1.53 13.45 8.76
C PRO A 305 0.60 14.58 8.33
N LEU A 306 1.11 15.51 7.50
CA LEU A 306 0.30 16.58 6.93
C LEU A 306 -0.73 16.04 5.92
N ALA A 307 -0.33 15.17 4.99
CA ALA A 307 -1.25 14.57 4.03
C ALA A 307 -2.36 13.76 4.74
N VAL A 308 -1.99 12.98 5.77
CA VAL A 308 -2.94 12.23 6.60
C VAL A 308 -3.86 13.15 7.39
N LEU A 309 -3.35 14.27 7.92
CA LEU A 309 -4.17 15.30 8.56
C LEU A 309 -5.20 15.85 7.57
N ILE A 310 -4.78 16.25 6.37
CA ILE A 310 -5.66 16.77 5.33
C ILE A 310 -6.73 15.74 4.99
N VAL A 311 -6.36 14.48 4.75
CA VAL A 311 -7.35 13.43 4.42
C VAL A 311 -8.31 13.14 5.56
N ASN A 312 -7.81 12.86 6.76
CA ASN A 312 -8.68 12.48 7.87
C ASN A 312 -9.54 13.64 8.37
N ARG A 313 -9.02 14.88 8.36
CA ARG A 313 -9.76 16.04 8.83
C ARG A 313 -10.55 16.70 7.73
N VAL A 314 -9.95 17.08 6.60
CA VAL A 314 -10.65 17.81 5.54
C VAL A 314 -11.64 16.88 4.86
N PHE A 315 -11.20 15.79 4.24
CA PHE A 315 -12.12 14.88 3.55
C PHE A 315 -13.06 14.16 4.51
N GLY A 316 -12.56 13.71 5.67
CA GLY A 316 -13.40 13.06 6.67
C GLY A 316 -14.48 13.96 7.26
N THR A 317 -14.19 15.24 7.49
CA THR A 317 -15.19 16.21 7.99
C THR A 317 -16.12 16.66 6.87
N ILE A 318 -15.59 16.99 5.70
CA ILE A 318 -16.41 17.36 4.52
C ILE A 318 -17.38 16.23 4.20
N LEU A 319 -16.93 14.98 4.14
CA LEU A 319 -17.80 13.85 3.83
C LEU A 319 -18.91 13.68 4.86
N LYS A 320 -18.61 13.84 6.16
CA LYS A 320 -19.63 13.77 7.22
C LYS A 320 -20.63 14.91 7.13
N VAL A 321 -20.16 16.13 6.89
CA VAL A 321 -21.01 17.32 6.74
C VAL A 321 -21.87 17.19 5.48
N VAL A 322 -21.27 16.87 4.33
CA VAL A 322 -21.98 16.60 3.09
C VAL A 322 -23.01 15.49 3.31
N SER A 323 -22.63 14.35 3.90
CA SER A 323 -23.57 13.25 4.17
C SER A 323 -24.73 13.66 5.08
N PHE A 324 -24.51 14.58 6.01
CA PHE A 324 -25.56 15.12 6.89
C PHE A 324 -26.52 16.06 6.13
N PHE A 325 -25.99 16.96 5.30
CA PHE A 325 -26.80 17.92 4.52
C PHE A 325 -27.37 17.33 3.22
N LEU A 326 -26.80 16.24 2.70
CA LEU A 326 -27.11 15.65 1.40
C LEU A 326 -28.61 15.32 1.25
N PRO A 327 -29.31 14.67 2.20
CA PRO A 327 -30.72 14.34 2.03
C PRO A 327 -31.59 15.59 1.85
N ILE A 328 -31.32 16.65 2.62
CA ILE A 328 -32.08 17.91 2.57
C ILE A 328 -31.74 18.68 1.30
N LEU A 329 -30.46 18.74 0.92
CA LEU A 329 -30.03 19.36 -0.33
C LEU A 329 -30.66 18.66 -1.54
N LEU A 330 -30.62 17.33 -1.59
CA LEU A 330 -31.19 16.54 -2.68
C LEU A 330 -32.70 16.77 -2.77
N LEU A 331 -33.40 16.75 -1.63
CA LEU A 331 -34.83 17.07 -1.58
C LEU A 331 -35.13 18.49 -2.05
N SER A 332 -34.33 19.48 -1.64
CA SER A 332 -34.51 20.88 -2.05
C SER A 332 -34.26 21.10 -3.54
N VAL A 333 -33.25 20.42 -4.11
CA VAL A 333 -32.96 20.46 -5.56
C VAL A 333 -34.05 19.76 -6.35
N VAL A 334 -34.55 18.62 -5.88
CA VAL A 334 -35.69 17.92 -6.51
C VAL A 334 -36.95 18.79 -6.48
N PHE A 335 -37.28 19.40 -5.33
CA PHE A 335 -38.44 20.31 -5.25
C PHE A 335 -38.27 21.55 -6.12
N LEU A 336 -37.07 22.12 -6.19
CA LEU A 336 -36.77 23.23 -7.08
C LEU A 336 -36.91 22.83 -8.56
N SER A 337 -36.39 21.66 -8.94
CA SER A 337 -36.50 21.11 -10.30
C SER A 337 -37.95 20.84 -10.70
N VAL A 338 -38.75 20.21 -9.84
CA VAL A 338 -40.18 19.99 -10.05
C VAL A 338 -40.93 21.32 -10.16
N ALA A 339 -40.61 22.30 -9.29
CA ALA A 339 -41.25 23.61 -9.32
C ALA A 339 -40.94 24.42 -10.60
N LEU A 340 -39.76 24.19 -11.19
CA LEU A 340 -39.33 24.78 -12.46
C LEU A 340 -39.88 24.04 -13.70
N SER A 341 -40.55 22.90 -13.52
CA SER A 341 -40.95 22.00 -14.63
C SER A 341 -39.73 21.59 -15.47
N ASP A 342 -38.61 21.35 -14.80
CA ASP A 342 -37.37 20.94 -15.46
C ASP A 342 -37.42 19.44 -15.79
N VAL A 343 -36.82 19.02 -16.90
CA VAL A 343 -36.95 17.66 -17.48
C VAL A 343 -36.32 16.57 -16.60
N PHE A 344 -35.69 16.94 -15.49
CA PHE A 344 -34.87 16.08 -14.64
C PHE A 344 -35.56 14.82 -14.11
N LEU A 345 -36.90 14.80 -14.00
CA LEU A 345 -37.67 13.64 -13.56
C LEU A 345 -38.62 13.05 -14.61
N LEU A 346 -38.60 13.55 -15.85
CA LEU A 346 -39.50 13.12 -16.94
C LEU A 346 -41.01 13.20 -16.59
N ILE A 347 -41.39 13.92 -15.52
CA ILE A 347 -42.78 14.12 -15.14
C ILE A 347 -43.23 15.49 -15.62
N ASP A 348 -44.19 15.50 -16.54
CA ASP A 348 -44.73 16.71 -17.15
C ASP A 348 -45.76 17.35 -16.20
N LEU A 349 -45.28 18.19 -15.27
CA LEU A 349 -46.13 18.98 -14.38
C LEU A 349 -46.14 20.43 -14.83
N ALA A 350 -47.32 21.06 -14.73
CA ALA A 350 -47.44 22.51 -14.87
C ALA A 350 -46.54 23.22 -13.83
N PRO A 351 -45.85 24.30 -14.23
CA PRO A 351 -44.84 24.90 -13.38
C PRO A 351 -45.48 25.62 -12.18
N ALA A 352 -44.88 25.48 -11.00
CA ALA A 352 -45.46 25.96 -9.74
C ALA A 352 -45.57 27.51 -9.67
N PRO A 353 -46.37 28.08 -8.76
CA PRO A 353 -46.41 29.53 -8.54
C PRO A 353 -45.04 30.13 -8.23
N MET A 354 -44.83 31.40 -8.61
CA MET A 354 -43.54 32.09 -8.45
C MET A 354 -43.04 32.10 -7.00
N GLN A 355 -43.94 32.30 -6.04
CA GLN A 355 -43.62 32.31 -4.61
C GLN A 355 -43.08 30.96 -4.12
N THR A 356 -43.59 29.85 -4.67
CA THR A 356 -43.12 28.49 -4.33
C THR A 356 -41.72 28.23 -4.87
N ARG A 357 -41.43 28.69 -6.10
CA ARG A 357 -40.10 28.58 -6.70
C ARG A 357 -39.07 29.38 -5.90
N GLU A 358 -39.42 30.59 -5.51
CA GLU A 358 -38.58 31.45 -4.68
C GLU A 358 -38.26 30.80 -3.32
N LEU A 359 -39.29 30.25 -2.65
CA LEU A 359 -39.09 29.56 -1.36
C LEU A 359 -38.14 28.35 -1.49
N PHE A 360 -38.31 27.51 -2.52
CA PHE A 360 -37.42 26.36 -2.73
C PHE A 360 -36.00 26.77 -3.11
N LEU A 361 -35.83 27.85 -3.86
CA LEU A 361 -34.51 28.42 -4.15
C LEU A 361 -33.84 28.92 -2.87
N ILE A 362 -34.55 29.69 -2.04
CA ILE A 362 -34.05 30.17 -0.74
C ILE A 362 -33.68 28.98 0.15
N LEU A 363 -34.50 27.93 0.18
CA LEU A 363 -34.21 26.71 0.94
C LEU A 363 -32.95 25.99 0.43
N ALA A 364 -32.78 25.84 -0.88
CA ALA A 364 -31.60 25.20 -1.45
C ALA A 364 -30.32 26.02 -1.18
N VAL A 365 -30.37 27.33 -1.40
CA VAL A 365 -29.25 28.25 -1.17
C VAL A 365 -28.89 28.33 0.31
N SER A 366 -29.87 28.47 1.21
CA SER A 366 -29.61 28.53 2.66
C SER A 366 -28.98 27.24 3.18
N ASN A 367 -29.47 26.07 2.75
CA ASN A 367 -28.85 24.78 3.10
C ASN A 367 -27.42 24.66 2.57
N PHE A 368 -27.16 25.12 1.35
CA PHE A 368 -25.81 25.14 0.79
C PHE A 368 -24.86 26.05 1.59
N ILE A 369 -25.31 27.27 1.94
CA ILE A 369 -24.53 28.21 2.76
C ILE A 369 -24.25 27.62 4.14
N LEU A 370 -25.26 27.04 4.80
CA LEU A 370 -25.09 26.38 6.10
C LEU A 370 -24.10 25.22 6.03
N MET A 371 -24.14 24.42 4.97
CA MET A 371 -23.18 23.36 4.74
C MET A 371 -21.75 23.91 4.61
N VAL A 372 -21.55 24.96 3.79
CA VAL A 372 -20.23 25.59 3.62
C VAL A 372 -19.73 26.17 4.94
N LEU A 373 -20.59 26.88 5.68
CA LEU A 373 -20.24 27.44 6.99
C LEU A 373 -19.86 26.34 7.99
N ALA A 374 -20.62 25.24 8.02
CA ALA A 374 -20.33 24.10 8.88
C ALA A 374 -18.97 23.47 8.56
N VAL A 375 -18.62 23.33 7.27
CA VAL A 375 -17.28 22.89 6.84
C VAL A 375 -16.22 23.86 7.35
N LEU A 376 -16.38 25.17 7.13
CA LEU A 376 -15.39 26.18 7.54
C LEU A 376 -15.15 26.18 9.05
N VAL A 377 -16.22 26.12 9.87
CA VAL A 377 -16.12 26.11 11.34
C VAL A 377 -15.47 24.82 11.83
N LEU A 378 -15.89 23.65 11.32
CA LEU A 378 -15.37 22.37 11.78
C LEU A 378 -13.93 22.10 11.35
N VAL A 379 -13.51 22.60 10.18
CA VAL A 379 -12.12 22.48 9.73
C VAL A 379 -11.19 23.42 10.52
N SER A 380 -11.66 24.61 10.90
CA SER A 380 -10.82 25.64 11.56
C SER A 380 -10.53 25.37 13.04
N THR A 381 -11.31 24.51 13.71
CA THR A 381 -11.16 24.22 15.16
C THR A 381 -10.02 23.24 15.48
N SER A 382 -9.05 23.06 14.58
CA SER A 382 -7.96 22.11 14.79
C SER A 382 -6.98 22.61 15.86
N THR A 383 -7.05 21.99 17.04
CA THR A 383 -6.05 22.18 18.09
C THR A 383 -4.72 21.56 17.66
N PHE A 384 -3.69 22.41 17.55
CA PHE A 384 -2.31 21.93 17.39
C PHE A 384 -1.88 21.27 18.70
N SER A 385 -1.39 20.03 18.60
CA SER A 385 -0.81 19.32 19.74
C SER A 385 0.43 20.04 20.24
N ARG A 386 0.63 20.01 21.57
CA ARG A 386 1.87 20.43 22.25
C ARG A 386 3.08 19.69 21.68
N GLU A 387 4.25 20.32 21.73
CA GLU A 387 5.52 19.82 21.20
C GLU A 387 5.75 18.33 21.50
N THR A 388 5.87 17.52 20.45
CA THR A 388 6.14 16.09 20.53
C THR A 388 7.60 15.80 20.18
N LYS A 389 8.17 14.75 20.77
CA LYS A 389 9.57 14.34 20.55
C LYS A 389 9.83 13.76 19.15
N SER A 390 8.79 13.34 18.42
CA SER A 390 8.88 12.70 17.11
C SER A 390 8.24 13.59 16.03
N PRO A 391 8.89 13.81 14.87
CA PRO A 391 8.34 14.63 13.79
C PRO A 391 6.99 14.10 13.27
N TRP A 392 6.78 12.79 13.32
CA TRP A 392 5.55 12.13 12.92
C TRP A 392 4.34 12.55 13.75
N ASP A 393 4.52 12.82 15.05
CA ASP A 393 3.44 13.11 15.99
C ASP A 393 3.17 14.62 16.13
N ARG A 394 3.67 15.45 15.19
CA ARG A 394 3.53 16.91 15.24
C ARG A 394 2.08 17.38 15.33
N TYR A 395 1.17 16.71 14.64
CA TYR A 395 -0.25 17.09 14.61
C TYR A 395 -1.09 16.36 15.66
N SER A 396 -0.82 15.07 15.90
CA SER A 396 -1.31 14.27 17.03
C SER A 396 -0.70 12.87 16.95
N ILE A 397 -0.70 12.13 18.06
CA ILE A 397 -0.24 10.72 18.11
C ILE A 397 -1.07 9.83 17.16
N ALA A 398 -2.38 10.06 17.04
CA ALA A 398 -3.24 9.29 16.15
C ALA A 398 -2.89 9.50 14.67
N ILE A 399 -2.60 10.76 14.29
CA ILE A 399 -2.18 11.10 12.93
C ILE A 399 -0.80 10.54 12.64
N GLY A 400 0.16 10.71 13.55
CA GLY A 400 1.51 10.17 13.41
C GLY A 400 1.50 8.65 13.28
N ARG A 401 0.71 7.96 14.11
CA ARG A 401 0.49 6.51 14.00
C ARG A 401 -0.02 6.11 12.62
N ARG A 402 -1.02 6.82 12.08
CA ARG A 402 -1.56 6.49 10.75
C ARG A 402 -0.54 6.77 9.65
N ALA A 403 0.20 7.87 9.73
CA ALA A 403 1.27 8.20 8.79
C ALA A 403 2.39 7.15 8.78
N ARG A 404 2.81 6.66 9.96
CA ARG A 404 3.77 5.54 10.08
C ARG A 404 3.22 4.27 9.44
N ILE A 405 1.94 3.93 9.64
CA ILE A 405 1.32 2.75 9.00
C ILE A 405 1.39 2.85 7.48
N GLU A 406 1.01 3.99 6.89
CA GLU A 406 1.06 4.18 5.43
C GLU A 406 2.51 4.14 4.92
N PHE A 407 3.45 4.75 5.63
CA PHE A 407 4.88 4.67 5.29
C PHE A 407 5.38 3.23 5.33
N TYR A 408 5.13 2.49 6.41
CA TYR A 408 5.62 1.12 6.58
C TYR A 408 5.00 0.18 5.55
N ASN A 409 3.70 0.31 5.29
CA ASN A 409 3.02 -0.43 4.22
C ASN A 409 3.65 -0.14 2.85
N SER A 410 4.01 1.12 2.58
CA SER A 410 4.69 1.50 1.34
C SER A 410 6.09 0.87 1.26
N VAL A 411 6.88 0.92 2.34
CA VAL A 411 8.19 0.26 2.39
C VAL A 411 8.05 -1.24 2.12
N ILE A 412 7.07 -1.91 2.74
CA ILE A 412 6.80 -3.34 2.55
C ILE A 412 6.38 -3.64 1.10
N GLN A 413 5.53 -2.81 0.50
CA GLN A 413 5.05 -2.96 -0.87
C GLN A 413 6.19 -2.89 -1.88
N TYR A 414 7.07 -1.88 -1.76
CA TYR A 414 8.18 -1.67 -2.70
C TYR A 414 9.45 -2.44 -2.34
N SER A 415 9.53 -3.08 -1.16
CA SER A 415 10.64 -3.96 -0.78
C SER A 415 10.44 -5.43 -1.18
N LYS A 416 9.39 -5.74 -1.97
CA LYS A 416 9.22 -7.08 -2.54
C LYS A 416 10.39 -7.43 -3.46
N PRO A 417 10.85 -8.69 -3.50
CA PRO A 417 11.90 -9.09 -4.42
C PRO A 417 11.43 -8.96 -5.87
N TYR A 418 12.24 -8.31 -6.70
CA TYR A 418 12.01 -8.13 -8.15
C TYR A 418 10.62 -7.56 -8.48
N PRO A 419 10.28 -6.34 -8.00
CA PRO A 419 8.99 -5.73 -8.28
C PRO A 419 8.93 -5.21 -9.72
N PHE A 420 7.81 -5.43 -10.39
CA PHE A 420 7.55 -4.89 -11.74
C PHE A 420 6.64 -3.68 -11.61
N PRO A 421 7.17 -2.44 -11.74
CA PRO A 421 6.34 -1.25 -11.71
C PRO A 421 5.59 -1.07 -13.06
N PRO A 422 4.50 -0.29 -13.09
CA PRO A 422 3.84 0.13 -14.33
C PRO A 422 4.81 0.84 -15.29
N PRO A 423 4.84 0.52 -16.61
CA PRO A 423 3.96 -0.39 -17.34
C PRO A 423 4.40 -1.86 -17.39
N PHE A 424 5.58 -2.19 -16.86
CA PHE A 424 6.20 -3.52 -16.99
C PHE A 424 5.47 -4.65 -16.26
N ASN A 425 4.58 -4.32 -15.32
CA ASN A 425 3.77 -5.32 -14.63
C ASN A 425 2.82 -6.10 -15.56
N ILE A 426 2.49 -5.60 -16.76
CA ILE A 426 1.76 -6.38 -17.77
C ILE A 426 2.57 -7.61 -18.17
N LEU A 427 3.89 -7.44 -18.39
CA LEU A 427 4.78 -8.56 -18.72
C LEU A 427 4.86 -9.55 -17.57
N TYR A 428 4.95 -9.05 -16.33
CA TYR A 428 4.86 -9.92 -15.15
C TYR A 428 3.54 -10.69 -15.12
N PHE A 429 2.41 -10.02 -15.38
CA PHE A 429 1.10 -10.67 -15.35
C PHE A 429 1.00 -11.78 -16.40
N VAL A 430 1.41 -11.49 -17.63
CA VAL A 430 1.34 -12.44 -18.77
C VAL A 430 2.36 -13.57 -18.66
N LEU A 431 3.61 -13.26 -18.33
CA LEU A 431 4.71 -14.25 -18.38
C LEU A 431 4.95 -14.98 -17.04
N ILE A 432 4.55 -14.39 -15.91
CA ILE A 432 4.80 -14.96 -14.58
C ILE A 432 3.49 -15.29 -13.87
N SER A 433 2.60 -14.32 -13.70
CA SER A 433 1.39 -14.50 -12.88
C SER A 433 0.46 -15.56 -13.47
N ILE A 434 0.01 -15.42 -14.73
CA ILE A 434 -0.88 -16.39 -15.38
C ILE A 434 -0.24 -17.80 -15.40
N PRO A 435 1.01 -17.98 -15.86
CA PRO A 435 1.66 -19.28 -15.84
C PRO A 435 1.81 -19.87 -14.43
N THR A 436 2.08 -19.05 -13.40
CA THR A 436 2.17 -19.53 -12.01
C THR A 436 0.84 -20.03 -11.47
N TYR A 437 -0.30 -19.54 -11.97
CA TYR A 437 -1.62 -20.07 -11.60
C TYR A 437 -2.02 -21.31 -12.41
N VAL A 438 -1.67 -21.36 -13.70
CA VAL A 438 -2.06 -22.45 -14.60
C VAL A 438 -1.13 -23.66 -14.48
N LEU A 439 0.19 -23.45 -14.47
CA LEU A 439 1.20 -24.50 -14.58
C LEU A 439 1.43 -25.39 -13.34
N PRO A 440 0.99 -25.05 -12.11
CA PRO A 440 0.96 -26.03 -11.02
C PRO A 440 0.06 -27.23 -11.31
N HIS A 441 -0.87 -27.11 -12.27
CA HIS A 441 -1.68 -28.24 -12.75
C HIS A 441 -0.86 -29.23 -13.58
N PHE A 442 0.40 -28.89 -13.91
CA PHE A 442 1.33 -29.67 -14.73
C PHE A 442 2.64 -30.01 -13.98
N ASP A 443 2.66 -29.96 -12.65
CA ASP A 443 3.81 -30.31 -11.79
C ASP A 443 5.12 -29.52 -12.06
N ILE A 444 5.03 -28.33 -12.67
CA ILE A 444 6.20 -27.47 -12.89
C ILE A 444 6.60 -26.79 -11.58
N SER A 445 7.89 -26.89 -11.22
CA SER A 445 8.44 -26.33 -9.99
C SER A 445 8.32 -24.79 -9.93
N THR A 446 7.91 -24.28 -8.77
CA THR A 446 7.86 -22.83 -8.47
C THR A 446 9.24 -22.17 -8.48
N SER A 447 10.31 -22.93 -8.28
CA SER A 447 11.69 -22.43 -8.34
C SER A 447 12.06 -21.93 -9.74
N PHE A 448 11.52 -22.55 -10.79
CA PHE A 448 11.74 -22.12 -12.17
C PHE A 448 11.16 -20.73 -12.42
N PHE A 449 9.91 -20.49 -11.99
CA PHE A 449 9.27 -19.18 -12.16
C PHE A 449 9.97 -18.08 -11.36
N PHE A 450 10.50 -18.40 -10.18
CA PHE A 450 11.30 -17.43 -9.41
C PHE A 450 12.58 -17.04 -10.14
N ALA A 451 13.29 -18.02 -10.72
CA ALA A 451 14.49 -17.76 -11.53
C ALA A 451 14.15 -16.96 -12.80
N LEU A 452 13.06 -17.31 -13.48
CA LEU A 452 12.57 -16.59 -14.66
C LEU A 452 12.19 -15.15 -14.32
N GLN A 453 11.42 -14.93 -13.25
CA GLN A 453 11.04 -13.59 -12.76
C GLN A 453 12.27 -12.74 -12.50
N LYS A 454 13.26 -13.29 -11.78
CA LYS A 454 14.52 -12.62 -11.47
C LYS A 454 15.27 -12.21 -12.73
N ASN A 455 15.41 -13.12 -13.70
CA ASN A 455 16.13 -12.83 -14.95
C ASN A 455 15.37 -11.82 -15.82
N LEU A 456 14.06 -11.99 -15.98
CA LEU A 456 13.19 -11.06 -16.71
C LEU A 456 13.27 -9.65 -16.11
N TRP A 457 13.21 -9.57 -14.79
CA TRP A 457 13.29 -8.30 -14.07
C TRP A 457 14.64 -7.60 -14.31
N ARG A 458 15.76 -8.33 -14.25
CA ARG A 458 17.10 -7.77 -14.48
C ARG A 458 17.32 -7.28 -15.92
N ILE A 459 16.67 -7.91 -16.89
CA ILE A 459 16.78 -7.52 -18.31
C ILE A 459 15.88 -6.32 -18.60
N ILE A 460 14.65 -6.31 -18.08
CA ILE A 460 13.62 -5.36 -18.48
C ILE A 460 13.54 -4.16 -17.54
N VAL A 461 13.42 -4.38 -16.23
CA VAL A 461 13.16 -3.31 -15.25
C VAL A 461 14.47 -2.74 -14.71
N GLY A 462 15.43 -3.61 -14.40
CA GLY A 462 16.70 -3.23 -13.78
C GLY A 462 17.43 -2.08 -14.51
N PRO A 463 17.54 -2.06 -15.86
CA PRO A 463 18.30 -1.01 -16.54
C PRO A 463 17.68 0.37 -16.33
N PHE A 464 16.35 0.48 -16.38
CA PHE A 464 15.65 1.75 -16.14
C PHE A 464 15.82 2.22 -14.70
N VAL A 465 15.74 1.31 -13.73
CA VAL A 465 15.91 1.64 -12.31
C VAL A 465 17.36 2.05 -12.01
N ALA A 466 18.34 1.37 -12.60
CA ALA A 466 19.75 1.72 -12.47
C ALA A 466 20.05 3.11 -13.06
N VAL A 467 19.50 3.41 -14.24
CA VAL A 467 19.62 4.73 -14.86
C VAL A 467 18.95 5.81 -13.99
N ALA A 468 17.74 5.56 -13.49
CA ALA A 468 17.05 6.46 -12.57
C ALA A 468 17.88 6.69 -11.28
N ARG A 469 18.53 5.65 -10.75
CA ARG A 469 19.43 5.79 -9.60
C ARG A 469 20.60 6.72 -9.89
N LEU A 470 21.21 6.61 -11.06
CA LEU A 470 22.33 7.49 -11.45
C LEU A 470 21.90 8.96 -11.51
N PHE A 471 20.71 9.26 -12.03
CA PHE A 471 20.18 10.63 -12.05
C PHE A 471 19.81 11.17 -10.67
N THR A 472 19.45 10.28 -9.74
CA THR A 472 18.98 10.65 -8.39
C THR A 472 20.08 10.58 -7.32
N PHE A 473 21.31 10.21 -7.69
CA PHE A 473 22.39 9.90 -6.73
C PHE A 473 22.75 11.07 -5.79
N ASN A 474 22.41 12.31 -6.16
CA ASN A 474 22.66 13.53 -5.39
C ASN A 474 21.42 14.13 -4.72
N LEU A 475 20.25 13.50 -4.80
CA LEU A 475 19.05 14.00 -4.12
C LEU A 475 19.06 13.53 -2.64
N PRO A 476 18.90 14.44 -1.67
CA PRO A 476 19.07 14.19 -0.23
C PRO A 476 17.98 13.33 0.44
#